data_AF-A0A258B7I5-F1
#
_entry.id   AF-A0A258B7I5-F1
#
_cell.length_a   1.000
_cell.length_b   1.000
_cell.length_c   1.000
_cell.angle_alpha   90.00
_cell.angle_beta   90.00
_cell.angle_gamma   90.00
#
_symmetry.space_group_name_H-M   'P 1'
#
loop_
_entity.id
_entity.type
_entity.pdbx_description
1 polymer ?
#
loop_
_entity_poly.entity_id
_entity_poly.type
_entity_poly.pdbx_seq_one_letter_code
_entity_poly.pdbx_strand_id
1 'polypeptide(L)'
;KEDIRIAEYFYVERKPATLYLLSDGSSRFDDGDNFFERIEASGLEVIKERKTIKKQIKWKKITAYDIIEERDIPGDYIPVVPVYGRHVVIGDKRKKFGMVRHAKDAQRMYNFWQTTLTESVALAPKAKWLLAEGQDEGHESEWAAANIKSFPLLRYKQTDIDGNPAPAPQRLQPEPPPTGVMTALGAINQDITTLMGIFDPSQQLPGNMSGKALNGQQQQVDLSNFDFYDNPTKSIAHTAKIILGMIPSIYDTHRVMRIIGDDGKPDLVAINQPTSDEAGVYRVLHDMSVGQYDVVMDTGPGYNSKRQEAVDAMMPLIGGNEQLFQTIGDLVFRNMDFPGADIIADRLAATNPFAKINDKSDVPPQVQMQLAASQQQIQQLTQQLQQSQQQLQAEKQSQQANIAAANAQAQADQIIERIRIAQQL
;
A
#
# COMPACT_ATOMS: atom_id res chain seq x y z
N LYS A 1 -34.43 -11.95 -30.36
CA LYS A 1 -33.59 -12.24 -29.17
C LYS A 1 -32.92 -13.57 -29.44
N GLU A 2 -31.73 -13.54 -30.03
CA GLU A 2 -30.96 -14.73 -30.40
C GLU A 2 -29.82 -14.92 -29.38
N ASP A 3 -30.18 -15.06 -28.10
CA ASP A 3 -29.17 -15.24 -27.06
C ASP A 3 -29.01 -16.74 -26.80
N ILE A 4 -27.92 -17.33 -27.33
CA ILE A 4 -27.52 -18.69 -27.00
C ILE A 4 -26.85 -18.67 -25.61
N ARG A 5 -27.43 -19.41 -24.65
CA ARG A 5 -26.88 -19.55 -23.30
C ARG A 5 -26.32 -20.94 -23.10
N ILE A 6 -25.04 -21.01 -22.77
CA ILE A 6 -24.34 -22.23 -22.41
C ILE A 6 -23.77 -22.02 -21.01
N ALA A 7 -23.79 -23.06 -20.18
CA ALA A 7 -23.23 -23.03 -18.83
C ALA A 7 -22.04 -23.98 -18.74
N GLU A 8 -21.00 -23.54 -18.04
CA GLU A 8 -19.89 -24.40 -17.63
C GLU A 8 -20.09 -24.78 -16.17
N TYR A 9 -20.18 -26.06 -15.90
CA TYR A 9 -20.43 -26.61 -14.58
C TYR A 9 -19.18 -27.33 -14.08
N PHE A 10 -18.62 -26.83 -12.98
CA PHE A 10 -17.49 -27.42 -12.29
C PHE A 10 -17.96 -28.03 -10.99
N TYR A 11 -17.62 -29.30 -10.74
CA TYR A 11 -17.91 -29.98 -9.49
C TYR A 11 -16.73 -30.85 -9.04
N VAL A 12 -16.66 -31.07 -7.74
CA VAL A 12 -15.61 -31.91 -7.12
C VAL A 12 -16.23 -33.26 -6.79
N GLU A 13 -15.73 -34.30 -7.44
CA GLU A 13 -16.04 -35.69 -7.10
C GLU A 13 -15.02 -36.19 -6.07
N ARG A 14 -15.51 -36.83 -5.00
CA ARG A 14 -14.68 -37.39 -3.93
C ARG A 14 -14.61 -38.90 -4.11
N LYS A 15 -13.49 -39.40 -4.64
CA LYS A 15 -13.26 -40.84 -4.84
C LYS A 15 -12.43 -41.40 -3.69
N PRO A 16 -12.81 -42.53 -3.08
CA PRO A 16 -11.95 -43.20 -2.10
C PRO A 16 -10.68 -43.71 -2.81
N ALA A 17 -9.51 -43.40 -2.26
CA ALA A 17 -8.21 -43.81 -2.79
C ALA A 17 -7.27 -44.20 -1.65
N THR A 18 -6.43 -45.22 -1.87
CA THR A 18 -5.42 -45.62 -0.90
C THR A 18 -4.14 -44.81 -1.15
N LEU A 19 -3.61 -44.19 -0.10
CA LEU A 19 -2.34 -43.48 -0.13
C LEU A 19 -1.25 -44.43 0.38
N TYR A 20 -0.19 -44.60 -0.41
CA TYR A 20 0.97 -45.43 -0.08
C TYR A 20 2.18 -44.55 0.23
N LEU A 21 2.91 -44.89 1.30
CA LEU A 21 4.19 -44.31 1.64
C LEU A 21 5.30 -45.27 1.17
N LEU A 22 6.17 -44.78 0.28
CA LEU A 22 7.28 -45.54 -0.30
C LEU A 22 8.56 -45.41 0.54
N SER A 23 9.51 -46.33 0.35
CA SER A 23 10.81 -46.36 1.05
C SER A 23 11.72 -45.15 0.79
N ASP A 24 11.45 -44.39 -0.27
CA ASP A 24 12.10 -43.12 -0.61
C ASP A 24 11.52 -41.92 0.17
N GLY A 25 10.54 -42.15 1.06
CA GLY A 25 9.84 -41.10 1.79
C GLY A 25 8.77 -40.35 0.98
N SER A 26 8.57 -40.71 -0.30
CA SER A 26 7.51 -40.16 -1.15
C SER A 26 6.15 -40.81 -0.86
N SER A 27 5.09 -39.98 -0.86
CA SER A 27 3.71 -40.43 -0.71
C SER A 27 2.98 -40.38 -2.06
N ARG A 28 2.54 -41.52 -2.60
CA ARG A 28 1.79 -41.59 -3.86
C ARG A 28 0.41 -42.21 -3.65
N PHE A 29 -0.58 -41.69 -4.36
CA PHE A 29 -1.91 -42.31 -4.42
C PHE A 29 -1.87 -43.51 -5.37
N ASP A 30 -2.67 -44.52 -5.06
CA ASP A 30 -2.96 -45.62 -5.98
C ASP A 30 -3.57 -45.06 -7.27
N ASP A 31 -2.85 -45.25 -8.39
CA ASP A 31 -3.25 -44.81 -9.72
C ASP A 31 -3.43 -46.03 -10.63
N GLY A 32 -4.11 -47.06 -10.11
CA GLY A 32 -4.61 -48.20 -10.88
C GLY A 32 -3.53 -49.07 -11.53
N ASP A 33 -3.96 -49.89 -12.49
CA ASP A 33 -3.41 -51.21 -12.93
C ASP A 33 -1.89 -51.36 -13.13
N ASN A 34 -1.10 -50.27 -13.19
CA ASN A 34 0.36 -50.30 -13.37
C ASN A 34 1.15 -49.62 -12.22
N PHE A 35 0.54 -49.47 -11.04
CA PHE A 35 1.18 -48.81 -9.89
C PHE A 35 2.26 -49.70 -9.25
N PHE A 36 1.95 -50.98 -9.01
CA PHE A 36 2.88 -51.93 -8.39
C PHE A 36 4.06 -52.29 -9.30
N GLU A 37 3.82 -52.47 -10.60
CA GLU A 37 4.90 -52.76 -11.58
C GLU A 37 5.91 -51.60 -11.69
N ARG A 38 5.47 -50.34 -11.59
CA ARG A 38 6.36 -49.17 -11.60
C ARG A 38 7.17 -49.04 -10.31
N ILE A 39 6.58 -49.43 -9.18
CA ILE A 39 7.24 -49.40 -7.86
C ILE A 39 8.28 -50.51 -7.75
N GLU A 40 7.97 -51.71 -8.24
CA GLU A 40 8.91 -52.83 -8.35
C GLU A 40 10.05 -52.52 -9.34
N ALA A 41 9.74 -51.94 -10.51
CA ALA A 41 10.76 -51.49 -11.46
C ALA A 41 11.69 -50.40 -10.90
N SER A 42 11.23 -49.67 -9.89
CA SER A 42 12.01 -48.64 -9.19
C SER A 42 12.73 -49.16 -7.94
N GLY A 43 12.54 -50.44 -7.56
CA GLY A 43 13.15 -51.06 -6.38
C GLY A 43 12.66 -50.49 -5.04
N LEU A 44 11.44 -49.92 -5.00
CA LEU A 44 10.89 -49.26 -3.81
C LEU A 44 9.88 -50.15 -3.08
N GLU A 45 9.95 -50.18 -1.75
CA GLU A 45 9.02 -50.95 -0.91
C GLU A 45 7.95 -50.04 -0.28
N VAL A 46 6.73 -50.57 -0.10
CA VAL A 46 5.62 -49.86 0.55
C VAL A 46 5.75 -50.01 2.07
N ILE A 47 5.99 -48.92 2.79
CA ILE A 47 6.17 -48.92 4.25
C ILE A 47 4.83 -48.81 4.98
N LYS A 48 3.92 -47.95 4.51
CA LYS A 48 2.62 -47.70 5.17
C LYS A 48 1.53 -47.40 4.15
N GLU A 49 0.32 -47.84 4.48
CA GLU A 49 -0.89 -47.54 3.72
C GLU A 49 -1.90 -46.76 4.56
N ARG A 50 -2.64 -45.83 3.92
CA ARG A 50 -3.75 -45.12 4.54
C ARG A 50 -4.87 -44.89 3.53
N LYS A 51 -6.09 -45.36 3.86
CA LYS A 51 -7.30 -45.03 3.09
C LYS A 51 -7.62 -43.53 3.23
N THR A 52 -7.69 -42.84 2.10
CA THR A 52 -7.93 -41.40 2.00
C THR A 52 -8.97 -41.13 0.90
N ILE A 53 -9.37 -39.87 0.71
CA ILE A 53 -10.28 -39.45 -0.34
C ILE A 53 -9.48 -38.58 -1.32
N LYS A 54 -9.40 -39.00 -2.60
CA LYS A 54 -8.85 -38.20 -3.69
C LYS A 54 -9.97 -37.29 -4.23
N LYS A 55 -9.68 -35.99 -4.34
CA LYS A 55 -10.57 -35.03 -4.99
C LYS A 55 -10.26 -35.06 -6.48
N GLN A 56 -11.29 -35.21 -7.31
CA GLN A 56 -11.16 -35.10 -8.75
C GLN A 56 -12.12 -34.02 -9.25
N ILE A 57 -11.60 -33.06 -10.00
CA ILE A 57 -12.40 -31.98 -10.57
C ILE A 57 -12.94 -32.42 -11.92
N LYS A 58 -14.25 -32.29 -12.07
CA LYS A 58 -14.93 -32.54 -13.33
C LYS A 58 -15.53 -31.27 -13.87
N TRP A 59 -15.39 -31.10 -15.17
CA TRP A 59 -15.99 -30.02 -15.93
C TRP A 59 -17.00 -30.59 -16.91
N LYS A 60 -18.18 -29.96 -16.95
CA LYS A 60 -19.22 -30.25 -17.92
C LYS A 60 -19.66 -28.97 -18.61
N LYS A 61 -19.75 -29.00 -19.93
CA LYS A 61 -20.42 -27.97 -20.70
C LYS A 61 -21.86 -28.38 -20.90
N ILE A 62 -22.79 -27.61 -20.35
CA ILE A 62 -24.21 -27.97 -20.30
C ILE A 62 -25.10 -26.89 -20.90
N THR A 63 -26.21 -27.32 -21.46
CA THR A 63 -27.37 -26.47 -21.78
C THR A 63 -28.49 -26.77 -20.77
N ALA A 64 -29.66 -26.18 -20.95
CA ALA A 64 -30.81 -26.48 -20.10
C ALA A 64 -31.29 -27.94 -20.21
N TYR A 65 -30.98 -28.62 -21.32
CA TYR A 65 -31.48 -29.97 -21.61
C TYR A 65 -30.36 -31.01 -21.71
N ASP A 66 -29.27 -30.68 -22.40
CA ASP A 66 -28.22 -31.65 -22.72
C ASP A 66 -26.84 -31.27 -22.17
N ILE A 67 -26.05 -32.30 -21.87
CA ILE A 67 -24.62 -32.19 -21.59
C ILE A 67 -23.89 -32.35 -22.93
N ILE A 68 -23.14 -31.32 -23.32
CA ILE A 68 -22.42 -31.26 -24.60
C ILE A 68 -21.05 -31.93 -24.48
N GLU A 69 -20.33 -31.63 -23.40
CA GLU A 69 -18.94 -32.05 -23.23
C GLU A 69 -18.65 -32.35 -21.76
N GLU A 70 -17.86 -33.39 -21.50
CA GLU A 70 -17.37 -33.72 -20.16
C GLU A 70 -15.85 -33.91 -20.22
N ARG A 71 -15.12 -33.30 -19.29
CA ARG A 71 -13.67 -33.45 -19.17
C ARG A 71 -13.24 -33.46 -17.71
N ASP A 72 -12.23 -34.28 -17.42
CA ASP A 72 -11.53 -34.26 -16.14
C ASP A 72 -10.40 -33.24 -16.18
N ILE A 73 -10.33 -32.37 -15.17
CA ILE A 73 -9.30 -31.33 -15.05
C ILE A 73 -8.26 -31.79 -14.03
N PRO A 74 -6.95 -31.74 -14.34
CA PRO A 74 -5.93 -32.04 -13.36
C PRO A 74 -5.88 -30.97 -12.26
N GLY A 75 -5.69 -31.40 -11.02
CA GLY A 75 -5.58 -30.52 -9.84
C GLY A 75 -6.69 -30.71 -8.81
N ASP A 76 -6.53 -30.02 -7.66
CA ASP A 76 -7.37 -30.21 -6.47
C ASP A 76 -8.46 -29.14 -6.28
N TYR A 77 -8.30 -27.98 -6.92
CA TYR A 77 -9.16 -26.80 -6.80
C TYR A 77 -9.75 -26.36 -8.14
N ILE A 78 -11.02 -25.93 -8.14
CA ILE A 78 -11.72 -25.45 -9.34
C ILE A 78 -11.00 -24.21 -9.92
N PRO A 79 -10.67 -24.18 -11.22
CA PRO A 79 -9.92 -23.08 -11.86
C PRO A 79 -10.75 -21.81 -12.12
N VAL A 80 -11.77 -21.56 -11.31
CA VAL A 80 -12.61 -20.37 -11.37
C VAL A 80 -12.58 -19.73 -9.99
N VAL A 81 -11.77 -18.67 -9.86
CA VAL A 81 -11.61 -17.95 -8.59
C VAL A 81 -12.46 -16.68 -8.62
N PRO A 82 -13.58 -16.63 -7.88
CA PRO A 82 -14.39 -15.43 -7.81
C PRO A 82 -13.73 -14.39 -6.90
N VAL A 83 -13.52 -13.18 -7.41
CA VAL A 83 -13.08 -12.03 -6.61
C VAL A 83 -14.30 -11.40 -5.95
N TYR A 84 -14.29 -11.35 -4.62
CA TYR A 84 -15.37 -10.76 -3.84
C TYR A 84 -14.98 -9.38 -3.32
N GLY A 85 -15.95 -8.45 -3.33
CA GLY A 85 -15.89 -7.24 -2.51
C GLY A 85 -16.26 -7.57 -1.06
N ARG A 86 -17.06 -6.72 -0.42
CA ARG A 86 -17.57 -7.02 0.92
C ARG A 86 -18.61 -8.15 0.87
N HIS A 87 -18.47 -9.09 1.79
CA HIS A 87 -19.45 -10.15 2.00
C HIS A 87 -19.88 -10.15 3.47
N VAL A 88 -21.19 -10.21 3.69
CA VAL A 88 -21.78 -10.30 5.03
C VAL A 88 -22.79 -11.44 5.02
N VAL A 89 -22.75 -12.28 6.05
CA VAL A 89 -23.74 -13.33 6.27
C VAL A 89 -24.77 -12.78 7.25
N ILE A 90 -26.02 -12.62 6.80
CA ILE A 90 -27.14 -12.17 7.64
C ILE A 90 -28.17 -13.29 7.66
N GLY A 91 -28.25 -14.00 8.79
CA GLY A 91 -28.99 -15.26 8.89
C GLY A 91 -28.44 -16.28 7.88
N ASP A 92 -29.32 -16.87 7.07
CA ASP A 92 -28.94 -17.88 6.06
C ASP A 92 -28.53 -17.28 4.71
N LYS A 93 -28.61 -15.96 4.54
CA LYS A 93 -28.35 -15.30 3.25
C LYS A 93 -26.99 -14.62 3.23
N ARG A 94 -26.16 -15.02 2.27
CA ARG A 94 -24.89 -14.37 1.96
C ARG A 94 -25.14 -13.17 1.05
N LYS A 95 -24.96 -11.96 1.57
CA LYS A 95 -25.04 -10.73 0.76
C LYS A 95 -23.64 -10.30 0.36
N LYS A 96 -23.42 -10.14 -0.94
CA LYS A 96 -22.19 -9.62 -1.54
C LYS A 96 -22.51 -8.24 -2.11
N PHE A 97 -21.70 -7.24 -1.80
CA PHE A 97 -21.90 -5.89 -2.33
C PHE A 97 -20.57 -5.17 -2.54
N GLY A 98 -20.56 -4.27 -3.53
CA GLY A 98 -19.44 -3.38 -3.80
C GLY A 98 -19.53 -2.08 -3.00
N MET A 99 -18.45 -1.31 -3.01
CA MET A 99 -18.32 0.00 -2.34
C MET A 99 -19.49 0.95 -2.67
N VAL A 100 -19.88 1.01 -3.94
CA VAL A 100 -20.91 1.93 -4.46
C VAL A 100 -22.33 1.59 -3.97
N ARG A 101 -22.58 0.41 -3.38
CA ARG A 101 -23.95 -0.04 -3.04
C ARG A 101 -24.67 0.94 -2.11
N HIS A 102 -23.97 1.47 -1.11
CA HIS A 102 -24.55 2.40 -0.12
C HIS A 102 -24.60 3.84 -0.62
N ALA A 103 -23.67 4.25 -1.49
CA ALA A 103 -23.64 5.59 -2.07
C ALA A 103 -24.75 5.86 -3.10
N LYS A 104 -25.41 4.82 -3.64
CA LYS A 104 -26.45 4.96 -4.68
C LYS A 104 -27.61 5.85 -4.26
N ASP A 105 -28.03 5.80 -3.00
CA ASP A 105 -29.19 6.56 -2.54
C ASP A 105 -28.85 8.04 -2.36
N ALA A 106 -27.67 8.34 -1.79
CA ALA A 106 -27.14 9.71 -1.74
C ALA A 106 -26.95 10.30 -3.14
N GLN A 107 -26.42 9.52 -4.09
CA GLN A 107 -26.25 9.96 -5.48
C GLN A 107 -27.59 10.26 -6.17
N ARG A 108 -28.64 9.47 -5.92
CA ARG A 108 -29.99 9.76 -6.46
C ARG A 108 -30.53 11.08 -5.91
N MET A 109 -30.33 11.31 -4.62
CA MET A 109 -30.74 12.55 -3.97
C MET A 109 -29.96 13.75 -4.53
N TYR A 110 -28.65 13.61 -4.72
CA TYR A 110 -27.82 14.62 -5.37
C TYR A 110 -28.36 15.01 -6.75
N ASN A 111 -28.65 14.02 -7.61
CA ASN A 111 -29.18 14.24 -8.95
C ASN A 111 -30.54 14.97 -8.91
N PHE A 112 -31.41 14.62 -7.95
CA PHE A 112 -32.70 15.26 -7.77
C PHE A 112 -32.58 16.73 -7.33
N TRP A 113 -31.75 17.03 -6.33
CA TRP A 113 -31.54 18.41 -5.86
C TRP A 113 -30.86 19.29 -6.92
N GLN A 114 -29.92 18.74 -7.69
CA GLN A 114 -29.29 19.47 -8.79
C GLN A 114 -30.31 19.81 -9.89
N THR A 115 -31.25 18.90 -10.17
CA THR A 115 -32.34 19.16 -11.11
C THR A 115 -33.30 20.22 -10.56
N THR A 116 -33.69 20.12 -9.29
CA THR A 116 -34.57 21.08 -8.62
C THR A 116 -33.96 22.48 -8.55
N LEU A 117 -32.66 22.58 -8.27
CA LEU A 117 -31.94 23.86 -8.28
C LEU A 117 -31.93 24.46 -9.69
N THR A 118 -31.70 23.64 -10.70
CA THR A 118 -31.74 24.07 -12.10
C THR A 118 -33.13 24.56 -12.50
N GLU A 119 -34.18 23.87 -12.07
CA GLU A 119 -35.58 24.27 -12.29
C GLU A 119 -35.92 25.57 -11.57
N SER A 120 -35.52 25.74 -10.31
CA SER A 120 -35.72 26.96 -9.54
C SER A 120 -35.04 28.17 -10.19
N VAL A 121 -33.80 28.01 -10.67
CA VAL A 121 -33.08 29.07 -11.39
C VAL A 121 -33.71 29.35 -12.76
N ALA A 122 -34.23 28.33 -13.44
CA ALA A 122 -34.90 28.51 -14.73
C ALA A 122 -36.28 29.18 -14.61
N LEU A 123 -37.04 28.88 -13.55
CA LEU A 123 -38.33 29.49 -13.25
C LEU A 123 -38.21 30.87 -12.62
N ALA A 124 -37.05 31.21 -12.05
CA ALA A 124 -36.82 32.51 -11.43
C ALA A 124 -37.14 33.62 -12.44
N PRO A 125 -38.16 34.46 -12.18
CA PRO A 125 -38.49 35.53 -13.09
C PRO A 125 -37.31 36.49 -13.16
N LYS A 126 -37.05 37.02 -14.35
CA LYS A 126 -36.15 38.18 -14.49
C LYS A 126 -36.63 39.28 -13.56
N ALA A 127 -35.70 39.98 -12.89
CA ALA A 127 -36.01 41.03 -11.93
C ALA A 127 -37.07 41.99 -12.49
N LYS A 128 -38.23 42.05 -11.83
CA LYS A 128 -39.35 42.92 -12.24
C LYS A 128 -39.30 44.22 -11.46
N TRP A 129 -39.82 45.29 -12.07
CA TRP A 129 -40.07 46.53 -11.38
C TRP A 129 -41.47 46.48 -10.77
N LEU A 130 -41.58 46.85 -9.50
CA LEU A 130 -42.85 47.06 -8.82
C LEU A 130 -43.17 48.56 -8.93
N LEU A 131 -44.22 48.89 -9.68
CA LEU A 131 -44.73 50.26 -9.87
C LEU A 131 -46.19 50.32 -9.39
N ALA A 132 -46.61 51.49 -8.91
CA ALA A 132 -48.02 51.80 -8.73
C ALA A 132 -48.66 52.16 -10.08
N GLU A 133 -49.96 51.92 -10.22
CA GLU A 133 -50.70 52.18 -11.47
C GLU A 133 -50.61 53.67 -11.86
N GLY A 134 -50.38 53.99 -13.14
CA GLY A 134 -50.25 55.38 -13.63
C GLY A 134 -48.87 56.05 -13.43
N GLN A 135 -47.89 55.37 -12.83
CA GLN A 135 -46.52 55.91 -12.68
C GLN A 135 -45.67 55.85 -13.95
N ASP A 136 -46.08 55.05 -14.94
CA ASP A 136 -45.39 54.76 -16.18
C ASP A 136 -45.83 55.61 -17.37
N GLU A 137 -46.90 56.41 -17.21
CA GLU A 137 -47.48 57.27 -18.24
C GLU A 137 -46.41 58.23 -18.82
N GLY A 138 -46.06 58.05 -20.10
CA GLY A 138 -45.04 58.83 -20.81
C GLY A 138 -43.61 58.27 -20.78
N HIS A 139 -43.34 57.25 -19.96
CA HIS A 139 -42.03 56.59 -19.84
C HIS A 139 -42.09 55.06 -20.04
N GLU A 140 -43.21 54.52 -20.54
CA GLU A 140 -43.45 53.08 -20.76
C GLU A 140 -42.33 52.39 -21.54
N SER A 141 -41.81 53.03 -22.60
CA SER A 141 -40.73 52.46 -23.41
C SER A 141 -39.39 52.40 -22.66
N GLU A 142 -39.13 53.35 -21.77
CA GLU A 142 -37.91 53.38 -20.94
C GLU A 142 -37.98 52.29 -19.86
N TRP A 143 -39.14 52.11 -19.23
CA TRP A 143 -39.39 51.08 -18.22
C TRP A 143 -39.44 49.66 -18.80
N ALA A 144 -40.03 49.47 -19.98
CA ALA A 144 -40.03 48.19 -20.69
C ALA A 144 -38.62 47.77 -21.12
N ALA A 145 -37.79 48.72 -21.55
CA ALA A 145 -36.41 48.46 -21.96
C ALA A 145 -35.39 48.48 -20.81
N ALA A 146 -35.78 48.88 -19.60
CA ALA A 146 -34.88 49.01 -18.44
C ALA A 146 -34.18 47.69 -18.04
N ASN A 147 -34.76 46.54 -18.38
CA ASN A 147 -34.15 45.23 -18.14
C ASN A 147 -33.23 44.73 -19.28
N ILE A 148 -33.23 45.41 -20.43
CA ILE A 148 -32.48 45.02 -21.64
C ILE A 148 -31.37 46.02 -21.96
N LYS A 149 -31.62 47.31 -21.74
CA LYS A 149 -30.66 48.40 -21.98
C LYS A 149 -30.35 49.12 -20.68
N SER A 150 -29.07 49.40 -20.46
CA SER A 150 -28.61 50.18 -19.31
C SER A 150 -28.87 51.67 -19.56
N PHE A 151 -30.00 52.19 -19.09
CA PHE A 151 -30.24 53.64 -19.09
C PHE A 151 -29.53 54.31 -17.88
N PRO A 152 -28.88 55.47 -18.05
CA PRO A 152 -28.23 56.18 -16.95
C PRO A 152 -29.20 56.71 -15.88
N LEU A 153 -30.47 56.91 -16.22
CA LEU A 153 -31.48 57.50 -15.36
C LEU A 153 -32.87 56.96 -15.75
N LEU A 154 -33.67 56.61 -14.75
CA LEU A 154 -35.06 56.17 -14.89
C LEU A 154 -35.95 57.24 -14.26
N ARG A 155 -36.90 57.76 -15.05
CA ARG A 155 -37.83 58.80 -14.61
C ARG A 155 -39.17 58.14 -14.29
N TYR A 156 -39.78 58.55 -13.18
CA TYR A 156 -41.13 58.12 -12.79
C TYR A 156 -41.96 59.35 -12.44
N LYS A 157 -43.28 59.24 -12.60
CA LYS A 157 -44.22 60.28 -12.18
C LYS A 157 -44.54 60.10 -10.70
N GLN A 158 -44.44 61.19 -9.93
CA GLN A 158 -44.62 61.16 -8.48
C GLN A 158 -46.11 61.03 -8.06
N THR A 159 -47.05 61.18 -8.99
CA THR A 159 -48.50 61.18 -8.75
C THR A 159 -49.21 60.01 -9.45
N ASP A 160 -50.09 59.34 -8.70
CA ASP A 160 -51.03 58.30 -9.17
C ASP A 160 -52.15 58.91 -10.05
N ILE A 161 -52.98 58.07 -10.68
CA ILE A 161 -54.21 58.42 -11.42
C ILE A 161 -55.14 59.32 -10.60
N ASP A 162 -55.17 59.13 -9.27
CA ASP A 162 -55.97 59.92 -8.31
C ASP A 162 -55.23 61.13 -7.70
N GLY A 163 -54.03 61.46 -8.18
CA GLY A 163 -53.29 62.66 -7.73
C GLY A 163 -52.61 62.55 -6.35
N ASN A 164 -52.58 61.36 -5.74
CA ASN A 164 -51.86 61.10 -4.50
C ASN A 164 -50.37 60.80 -4.76
N PRO A 165 -49.46 61.15 -3.82
CA PRO A 165 -48.04 60.84 -3.96
C PRO A 165 -47.83 59.33 -3.87
N ALA A 166 -47.38 58.74 -4.98
CA ALA A 166 -47.18 57.31 -5.10
C ALA A 166 -45.75 56.90 -4.69
N PRO A 167 -45.55 55.70 -4.11
CA PRO A 167 -44.23 55.23 -3.65
C PRO A 167 -43.26 55.05 -4.82
N ALA A 168 -41.97 55.31 -4.59
CA ALA A 168 -40.96 55.17 -5.63
C ALA A 168 -40.86 53.72 -6.14
N PRO A 169 -40.71 53.48 -7.47
CA PRO A 169 -40.56 52.15 -8.03
C PRO A 169 -39.41 51.38 -7.39
N GLN A 170 -39.67 50.14 -6.97
CA GLN A 170 -38.65 49.26 -6.41
C GLN A 170 -38.38 48.09 -7.35
N ARG A 171 -37.11 47.72 -7.48
CA ARG A 171 -36.74 46.51 -8.22
C ARG A 171 -36.93 45.31 -7.31
N LEU A 172 -37.85 44.42 -7.65
CA LEU A 172 -37.94 43.14 -6.96
C LEU A 172 -36.70 42.33 -7.35
N GLN A 173 -35.85 42.04 -6.37
CA GLN A 173 -34.75 41.11 -6.59
C GLN A 173 -35.36 39.75 -6.96
N PRO A 174 -34.82 39.03 -7.96
CA PRO A 174 -35.21 37.65 -8.20
C PRO A 174 -35.07 36.89 -6.90
N GLU A 175 -36.01 35.99 -6.61
CA GLU A 175 -35.88 35.12 -5.44
C GLU A 175 -34.54 34.36 -5.57
N PRO A 176 -33.61 34.53 -4.62
CA PRO A 176 -32.34 33.83 -4.70
C PRO A 176 -32.64 32.32 -4.66
N PRO A 177 -31.80 31.49 -5.32
CA PRO A 177 -31.95 30.04 -5.21
C PRO A 177 -32.01 29.65 -3.73
N PRO A 178 -32.93 28.76 -3.33
CA PRO A 178 -33.12 28.44 -1.92
C PRO A 178 -31.80 28.00 -1.29
N THR A 179 -31.30 28.76 -0.31
CA THR A 179 -30.03 28.46 0.37
C THR A 179 -30.03 27.07 1.00
N GLY A 180 -31.22 26.59 1.43
CA GLY A 180 -31.42 25.23 1.91
C GLY A 180 -31.09 24.12 0.90
N VAL A 181 -31.28 24.36 -0.40
CA VAL A 181 -30.90 23.39 -1.44
C VAL A 181 -29.38 23.34 -1.59
N MET A 182 -28.73 24.51 -1.55
CA MET A 182 -27.26 24.58 -1.66
C MET A 182 -26.56 23.95 -0.45
N THR A 183 -27.06 24.17 0.77
CA THR A 183 -26.52 23.53 1.97
C THR A 183 -26.78 22.02 1.97
N ALA A 184 -27.96 21.59 1.50
CA ALA A 184 -28.27 20.16 1.34
C ALA A 184 -27.35 19.47 0.33
N LEU A 185 -27.04 20.10 -0.81
CA LEU A 185 -26.08 19.56 -1.80
C LEU A 185 -24.67 19.40 -1.20
N GLY A 186 -24.24 20.37 -0.39
CA GLY A 186 -22.98 20.27 0.36
C GLY A 186 -22.96 19.08 1.33
N ALA A 187 -24.03 18.89 2.09
CA ALA A 187 -24.17 17.77 3.01
C ALA A 187 -24.20 16.41 2.29
N ILE A 188 -24.89 16.31 1.15
CA ILE A 188 -24.96 15.06 0.37
C ILE A 188 -23.59 14.67 -0.19
N ASN A 189 -22.80 15.65 -0.64
CA ASN A 189 -21.44 15.38 -1.08
C ASN A 189 -20.58 14.82 0.07
N GLN A 190 -20.73 15.35 1.29
CA GLN A 190 -20.06 14.82 2.48
C GLN A 190 -20.55 13.42 2.86
N ASP A 191 -21.85 13.14 2.69
CA ASP A 191 -22.39 11.79 2.91
C ASP A 191 -21.80 10.79 1.92
N ILE A 192 -21.65 11.17 0.64
CA ILE A 192 -21.04 10.32 -0.38
C ILE A 192 -19.58 10.02 -0.04
N THR A 193 -18.78 11.03 0.31
CA THR A 193 -17.36 10.83 0.67
C THR A 193 -17.23 9.97 1.93
N THR A 194 -18.06 10.22 2.94
CA THR A 194 -18.09 9.45 4.19
C THR A 194 -18.49 8.00 3.97
N LEU A 195 -19.54 7.73 3.16
CA LEU A 195 -20.00 6.38 2.85
C LEU A 195 -19.00 5.58 2.02
N MET A 196 -18.26 6.26 1.15
CA MET A 196 -17.21 5.64 0.32
C MET A 196 -15.89 5.46 1.09
N GLY A 197 -15.76 6.04 2.29
CA GLY A 197 -14.53 6.01 3.08
C GLY A 197 -13.38 6.77 2.44
N ILE A 198 -13.65 7.58 1.41
CA ILE A 198 -12.64 8.39 0.72
C ILE A 198 -12.69 9.77 1.36
N PHE A 199 -11.81 9.99 2.34
CA PHE A 199 -11.60 11.30 2.91
C PHE A 199 -10.46 11.98 2.15
N ASP A 200 -10.71 13.20 1.69
CA ASP A 200 -9.66 14.05 1.15
C ASP A 200 -8.78 14.50 2.34
N PRO A 201 -7.52 14.02 2.44
CA PRO A 201 -6.64 14.36 3.57
C PRO A 201 -6.36 15.86 3.65
N SER A 202 -6.57 16.61 2.56
CA SER A 202 -6.33 18.04 2.49
C SER A 202 -7.48 18.90 3.07
N GLN A 203 -8.68 18.34 3.24
CA GLN A 203 -9.85 19.11 3.72
C GLN A 203 -9.93 19.22 5.24
N GLN A 204 -9.13 18.46 5.99
CA GLN A 204 -9.10 18.49 7.45
C GLN A 204 -7.76 19.02 7.99
N LEU A 205 -7.41 20.26 7.66
CA LEU A 205 -6.98 21.33 8.59
C LEU A 205 -6.10 22.39 7.87
N PRO A 206 -6.28 23.69 8.18
CA PRO A 206 -5.27 24.71 7.97
C PRO A 206 -4.25 24.65 9.12
N GLY A 207 -3.06 24.09 8.87
CA GLY A 207 -1.93 24.11 9.80
C GLY A 207 -0.76 23.27 9.29
N ASN A 208 0.47 23.65 9.63
CA ASN A 208 1.71 22.94 9.24
C ASN A 208 1.73 21.50 9.76
N MET A 209 1.08 20.58 9.06
CA MET A 209 1.13 19.16 9.35
C MET A 209 2.45 18.58 8.83
N SER A 210 3.18 17.89 9.71
CA SER A 210 4.37 17.13 9.32
C SER A 210 3.99 16.04 8.31
N GLY A 211 4.83 15.79 7.29
CA GLY A 211 4.57 14.76 6.27
C GLY A 211 4.30 13.36 6.85
N LYS A 212 4.81 13.06 8.06
CA LYS A 212 4.52 11.83 8.79
C LYS A 212 3.05 11.74 9.26
N ALA A 213 2.45 12.86 9.66
CA ALA A 213 1.04 12.92 10.05
C ALA A 213 0.12 12.81 8.83
N LEU A 214 0.50 13.42 7.70
CA LEU A 214 -0.21 13.27 6.42
C LEU A 214 -0.18 11.81 5.91
N ASN A 215 0.98 11.14 6.02
CA ASN A 215 1.10 9.72 5.67
C ASN A 215 0.27 8.83 6.60
N GLY A 216 0.24 9.10 7.91
CA GLY A 216 -0.61 8.36 8.85
C GLY A 216 -2.11 8.50 8.54
N GLN A 217 -2.56 9.68 8.09
CA GLN A 217 -3.94 9.90 7.66
C GLN A 217 -4.26 9.18 6.35
N GLN A 218 -3.36 9.21 5.37
CA GLN A 218 -3.52 8.43 4.12
C GLN A 218 -3.64 6.93 4.42
N GLN A 219 -2.81 6.39 5.32
CA GLN A 219 -2.91 5.00 5.75
C GLN A 219 -4.23 4.68 6.44
N GLN A 220 -4.81 5.63 7.19
CA GLN A 220 -6.13 5.45 7.82
C GLN A 220 -7.27 5.42 6.78
N VAL A 221 -7.17 6.22 5.71
CA VAL A 221 -8.10 6.18 4.57
C VAL A 221 -7.98 4.83 3.84
N ASP A 222 -6.75 4.37 3.60
CA ASP A 222 -6.49 3.08 2.95
C ASP A 222 -7.03 1.89 3.77
N LEU A 223 -6.93 1.95 5.10
CA LEU A 223 -7.47 0.92 6.00
C LEU A 223 -8.99 0.75 5.84
N SER A 224 -9.73 1.85 5.60
CA SER A 224 -11.19 1.82 5.51
C SER A 224 -11.71 1.01 4.30
N ASN A 225 -10.92 0.95 3.23
CA ASN A 225 -11.23 0.25 1.99
C ASN A 225 -10.35 -0.98 1.74
N PHE A 226 -9.58 -1.39 2.76
CA PHE A 226 -8.63 -2.50 2.68
C PHE A 226 -9.26 -3.82 2.22
N ASP A 227 -10.52 -4.08 2.56
CA ASP A 227 -11.26 -5.29 2.12
C ASP A 227 -11.22 -5.46 0.59
N PHE A 228 -11.30 -4.36 -0.16
CA PHE A 228 -11.31 -4.38 -1.63
C PHE A 228 -9.93 -4.59 -2.23
N TYR A 229 -8.86 -4.37 -1.47
CA TYR A 229 -7.48 -4.62 -1.87
C TYR A 229 -7.02 -6.02 -1.44
N ASP A 230 -7.40 -6.45 -0.25
CA ASP A 230 -7.02 -7.74 0.33
C ASP A 230 -7.72 -8.91 -0.38
N ASN A 231 -9.03 -8.81 -0.65
CA ASN A 231 -9.77 -9.88 -1.31
C ASN A 231 -9.27 -10.25 -2.72
N PRO A 232 -8.95 -9.32 -3.63
CA PRO A 232 -8.31 -9.68 -4.89
C PRO A 232 -6.93 -10.29 -4.66
N THR A 233 -6.16 -9.82 -3.68
CA THR A 233 -4.84 -10.39 -3.41
C THR A 233 -4.92 -11.84 -2.90
N LYS A 234 -5.85 -12.13 -1.99
CA LYS A 234 -6.19 -13.50 -1.58
C LYS A 234 -6.66 -14.35 -2.75
N SER A 235 -7.41 -13.76 -3.68
CA SER A 235 -7.86 -14.46 -4.89
C SER A 235 -6.69 -14.79 -5.82
N ILE A 236 -5.75 -13.88 -6.01
CA ILE A 236 -4.50 -14.12 -6.76
C ILE A 236 -3.70 -15.25 -6.10
N ALA A 237 -3.66 -15.29 -4.76
CA ALA A 237 -2.97 -16.35 -4.02
C ALA A 237 -3.59 -17.71 -4.24
N HIS A 238 -4.92 -17.76 -4.25
CA HIS A 238 -5.64 -18.97 -4.56
C HIS A 238 -5.39 -19.43 -6.00
N THR A 239 -5.34 -18.50 -6.96
CA THR A 239 -4.95 -18.78 -8.34
C THR A 239 -3.54 -19.38 -8.42
N ALA A 240 -2.57 -18.82 -7.70
CA ALA A 240 -1.22 -19.37 -7.66
C ALA A 240 -1.20 -20.80 -7.06
N LYS A 241 -2.01 -21.07 -6.02
CA LYS A 241 -2.17 -22.43 -5.46
C LYS A 241 -2.78 -23.40 -6.46
N ILE A 242 -3.76 -22.97 -7.26
CA ILE A 242 -4.34 -23.78 -8.35
C ILE A 242 -3.26 -24.10 -9.39
N ILE A 243 -2.48 -23.10 -9.80
CA ILE A 243 -1.40 -23.27 -10.78
C ILE A 243 -0.35 -24.25 -10.25
N LEU A 244 0.12 -24.09 -9.01
CA LEU A 244 1.06 -25.03 -8.39
C LEU A 244 0.53 -26.47 -8.37
N GLY A 245 -0.76 -26.67 -8.12
CA GLY A 245 -1.39 -27.99 -8.17
C GLY A 245 -1.48 -28.59 -9.58
N MET A 246 -1.52 -27.76 -10.63
CA MET A 246 -1.57 -28.20 -12.03
C MET A 246 -0.18 -28.42 -12.65
N ILE A 247 0.84 -27.70 -12.16
CA ILE A 247 2.22 -27.73 -12.66
C ILE A 247 2.77 -29.16 -12.84
N PRO A 248 2.67 -30.09 -11.87
CA PRO A 248 3.20 -31.44 -12.03
C PRO A 248 2.56 -32.23 -13.18
N SER A 249 1.29 -31.99 -13.48
CA SER A 249 0.57 -32.69 -14.56
C SER A 249 0.85 -32.14 -15.95
N ILE A 250 1.19 -30.85 -16.05
CA ILE A 250 1.41 -30.16 -17.33
C ILE A 250 2.89 -30.22 -17.73
N TYR A 251 3.79 -30.26 -16.74
CA TYR A 251 5.22 -30.10 -16.93
C TYR A 251 6.00 -31.38 -16.64
N ASP A 252 5.68 -32.41 -17.42
CA ASP A 252 6.30 -33.74 -17.37
C ASP A 252 7.67 -33.77 -18.09
N THR A 253 7.91 -32.89 -19.06
CA THR A 253 9.12 -32.90 -19.91
C THR A 253 10.23 -31.97 -19.43
N HIS A 254 11.49 -32.34 -19.71
CA HIS A 254 12.67 -31.49 -19.51
C HIS A 254 12.59 -30.16 -20.26
N ARG A 255 12.88 -29.05 -19.58
CA ARG A 255 12.92 -27.71 -20.19
C ARG A 255 13.66 -26.71 -19.31
N VAL A 256 14.27 -25.72 -19.94
CA VAL A 256 14.90 -24.58 -19.27
C VAL A 256 13.84 -23.49 -19.10
N MET A 257 13.60 -23.06 -17.86
CA MET A 257 12.73 -21.92 -17.56
C MET A 257 13.50 -20.80 -16.90
N ARG A 258 13.13 -19.58 -17.26
CA ARG A 258 13.60 -18.37 -16.61
C ARG A 258 12.78 -18.16 -15.34
N ILE A 259 13.40 -18.32 -14.18
CA ILE A 259 12.83 -17.93 -12.91
C ILE A 259 13.29 -16.52 -12.55
N ILE A 260 12.48 -15.79 -11.79
CA ILE A 260 12.86 -14.48 -11.25
C ILE A 260 13.16 -14.72 -9.78
N GLY A 261 14.39 -14.46 -9.35
CA GLY A 261 14.77 -14.56 -7.94
C GLY A 261 14.15 -13.44 -7.10
N ASP A 262 14.28 -13.54 -5.78
CA ASP A 262 13.81 -12.52 -4.81
C ASP A 262 14.40 -11.12 -5.07
N ASP A 263 15.55 -11.05 -5.76
CA ASP A 263 16.24 -9.83 -6.18
C ASP A 263 15.73 -9.29 -7.54
N GLY A 264 14.66 -9.85 -8.12
CA GLY A 264 14.15 -9.45 -9.44
C GLY A 264 15.06 -9.82 -10.62
N LYS A 265 16.22 -10.42 -10.34
CA LYS A 265 17.17 -10.88 -11.34
C LYS A 265 16.67 -12.16 -11.99
N PRO A 266 16.74 -12.24 -13.33
CA PRO A 266 16.38 -13.45 -14.04
C PRO A 266 17.48 -14.50 -13.95
N ASP A 267 17.13 -15.70 -13.53
CA ASP A 267 18.01 -16.86 -13.55
C ASP A 267 17.43 -17.96 -14.44
N LEU A 268 18.29 -18.69 -15.15
CA LEU A 268 17.89 -19.78 -16.04
C LEU A 268 18.09 -21.10 -15.32
N VAL A 269 16.98 -21.72 -14.88
CA VAL A 269 17.02 -23.02 -14.22
C VAL A 269 16.49 -24.10 -15.15
N ALA A 270 17.28 -25.16 -15.32
CA ALA A 270 16.87 -26.38 -15.99
C ALA A 270 15.99 -27.22 -15.03
N ILE A 271 14.78 -27.55 -15.48
CA ILE A 271 13.80 -28.36 -14.74
C ILE A 271 13.80 -29.78 -15.30
N ASN A 272 13.66 -30.79 -14.44
CA ASN A 272 13.66 -32.21 -14.77
C ASN A 272 14.91 -32.62 -15.59
N GLN A 273 16.11 -32.23 -15.14
CA GLN A 273 17.35 -32.68 -15.79
C GLN A 273 17.74 -34.05 -15.21
N PRO A 274 17.82 -35.12 -16.02
CA PRO A 274 18.37 -36.37 -15.54
C PRO A 274 19.89 -36.19 -15.35
N THR A 275 20.35 -36.16 -14.10
CA THR A 275 21.77 -36.16 -13.77
C THR A 275 22.11 -37.54 -13.20
N SER A 276 23.12 -38.19 -13.78
CA SER A 276 23.69 -39.42 -13.21
C SER A 276 24.69 -39.03 -12.13
N ASP A 277 24.45 -39.44 -10.90
CA ASP A 277 25.45 -39.39 -9.84
C ASP A 277 26.39 -40.61 -9.96
N GLU A 278 27.66 -40.50 -9.54
CA GLU A 278 28.69 -41.56 -9.65
C GLU A 278 28.36 -42.85 -8.87
N ALA A 279 27.24 -42.89 -8.15
CA ALA A 279 26.72 -44.03 -7.40
C ALA A 279 25.62 -44.83 -8.12
N GLY A 280 25.35 -44.56 -9.41
CA GLY A 280 24.41 -45.38 -10.22
C GLY A 280 22.93 -45.23 -9.84
N VAL A 281 22.58 -44.21 -9.05
CA VAL A 281 21.19 -43.86 -8.74
C VAL A 281 20.76 -42.75 -9.69
N TYR A 282 19.77 -43.04 -10.55
CA TYR A 282 19.11 -42.05 -11.39
C TYR A 282 18.34 -41.05 -10.51
N ARG A 283 18.92 -39.87 -10.24
CA ARG A 283 18.21 -38.78 -9.58
C ARG A 283 17.89 -37.70 -10.62
N VAL A 284 16.60 -37.47 -10.84
CA VAL A 284 16.16 -36.31 -11.62
C VAL A 284 16.43 -35.06 -10.78
N LEU A 285 17.34 -34.21 -11.25
CA LEU A 285 17.62 -32.92 -10.62
C LEU A 285 16.39 -32.01 -10.84
N HIS A 286 15.89 -31.44 -9.74
CA HIS A 286 14.69 -30.59 -9.70
C HIS A 286 13.40 -31.29 -10.17
N ASP A 287 13.09 -32.45 -9.58
CA ASP A 287 11.79 -33.12 -9.77
C ASP A 287 10.66 -32.30 -9.13
N MET A 288 9.81 -31.70 -9.97
CA MET A 288 8.65 -30.91 -9.52
C MET A 288 7.50 -31.76 -8.95
N SER A 289 7.57 -33.10 -9.04
CA SER A 289 6.54 -34.00 -8.50
C SER A 289 6.68 -34.26 -6.99
N VAL A 290 7.86 -34.00 -6.42
CA VAL A 290 8.19 -34.31 -5.00
C VAL A 290 8.21 -33.06 -4.12
N GLY A 291 8.39 -31.86 -4.70
CA GLY A 291 8.45 -30.61 -3.95
C GLY A 291 7.10 -30.18 -3.37
N GLN A 292 7.04 -29.99 -2.04
CA GLN A 292 5.92 -29.29 -1.40
C GLN A 292 6.15 -27.77 -1.51
N TYR A 293 5.41 -27.13 -2.40
CA TYR A 293 5.44 -25.68 -2.58
C TYR A 293 4.21 -25.05 -1.93
N ASP A 294 4.40 -24.03 -1.11
CA ASP A 294 3.32 -23.17 -0.62
C ASP A 294 3.47 -21.75 -1.20
N VAL A 295 2.34 -21.08 -1.38
CA VAL A 295 2.30 -19.69 -1.82
C VAL A 295 2.17 -18.83 -0.57
N VAL A 296 3.24 -18.09 -0.27
CA VAL A 296 3.18 -17.01 0.71
C VAL A 296 2.89 -15.71 -0.05
N MET A 297 1.88 -14.98 0.42
CA MET A 297 1.61 -13.64 -0.07
C MET A 297 2.33 -12.64 0.81
N ASP A 298 3.22 -11.87 0.19
CA ASP A 298 3.79 -10.67 0.81
C ASP A 298 3.02 -9.44 0.32
N THR A 299 1.93 -9.13 1.02
CA THR A 299 1.17 -7.89 0.79
C THR A 299 1.73 -6.79 1.68
N GLY A 300 2.90 -6.29 1.32
CA GLY A 300 3.46 -5.06 1.89
C GLY A 300 3.19 -3.86 0.99
N PRO A 301 3.51 -2.64 1.46
CA PRO A 301 3.83 -1.54 0.57
C PRO A 301 4.81 -2.08 -0.49
N GLY A 302 4.64 -1.71 -1.77
CA GLY A 302 5.45 -2.27 -2.84
C GLY A 302 6.94 -2.23 -2.50
N TYR A 303 7.77 -3.08 -3.12
CA TYR A 303 9.22 -3.18 -2.81
C TYR A 303 9.88 -1.80 -2.61
N ASN A 304 9.50 -0.82 -3.43
CA ASN A 304 9.95 0.58 -3.32
C ASN A 304 9.58 1.25 -1.98
N SER A 305 8.38 1.01 -1.47
CA SER A 305 7.95 1.54 -0.17
C SER A 305 8.53 0.76 1.02
N LYS A 306 8.82 -0.54 0.91
CA LYS A 306 9.63 -1.24 1.94
C LYS A 306 11.06 -0.70 2.00
N ARG A 307 11.67 -0.42 0.84
CA ARG A 307 12.98 0.26 0.78
C ARG A 307 12.90 1.66 1.40
N GLN A 308 11.89 2.45 1.06
CA GLN A 308 11.69 3.79 1.62
C GLN A 308 11.43 3.74 3.13
N GLU A 309 10.59 2.84 3.63
CA GLU A 309 10.36 2.66 5.07
C GLU A 309 11.62 2.19 5.81
N ALA A 310 12.40 1.28 5.21
CA ALA A 310 13.69 0.86 5.77
C ALA A 310 14.66 2.04 5.86
N VAL A 311 14.72 2.87 4.82
CA VAL A 311 15.52 4.10 4.82
C VAL A 311 15.01 5.10 5.87
N ASP A 312 13.70 5.35 5.96
CA ASP A 312 13.09 6.24 6.94
C ASP A 312 13.27 5.75 8.39
N ALA A 313 13.31 4.43 8.61
CA ALA A 313 13.59 3.83 9.91
C ALA A 313 15.10 3.84 10.24
N MET A 314 15.97 3.75 9.24
CA MET A 314 17.42 3.77 9.40
C MET A 314 17.98 5.19 9.58
N MET A 315 17.38 6.22 8.97
CA MET A 315 17.82 7.62 9.07
C MET A 315 17.91 8.16 10.51
N PRO A 316 16.93 7.95 11.42
CA PRO A 316 17.06 8.38 12.81
C PRO A 316 18.10 7.58 13.60
N LEU A 317 18.37 6.32 13.22
CA LEU A 317 19.43 5.51 13.82
C LEU A 317 20.83 6.00 13.42
N ILE A 318 20.99 6.44 12.17
CA ILE A 318 22.23 7.05 11.67
C ILE A 318 22.49 8.42 12.31
N GLY A 319 21.45 9.26 12.43
CA GLY A 319 21.57 10.57 13.08
C GLY A 319 21.96 10.51 14.57
N GLY A 320 21.74 9.36 15.22
CA GLY A 320 22.09 9.14 16.63
C GLY A 320 23.49 8.55 16.88
N ASN A 321 24.16 7.97 15.87
CA ASN A 321 25.47 7.33 16.06
C ASN A 321 26.30 7.26 14.76
N GLU A 322 27.29 8.16 14.66
CA GLU A 322 28.18 8.30 13.50
C GLU A 322 29.10 7.07 13.27
N GLN A 323 29.38 6.27 14.31
CA GLN A 323 30.15 5.02 14.18
C GLN A 323 29.34 3.90 13.51
N LEU A 324 28.01 3.89 13.68
CA LEU A 324 27.11 2.90 13.10
C LEU A 324 27.02 3.05 11.58
N PHE A 325 27.15 4.28 11.09
CA PHE A 325 27.23 4.60 9.67
C PHE A 325 28.50 4.03 9.00
N GLN A 326 29.62 3.97 9.71
CA GLN A 326 30.85 3.37 9.18
C GLN A 326 30.76 1.84 9.01
N THR A 327 29.89 1.18 9.78
CA THR A 327 29.75 -0.29 9.76
C THR A 327 28.55 -0.78 8.95
N ILE A 328 27.48 0.02 8.79
CA ILE A 328 26.22 -0.39 8.13
C ILE A 328 25.86 0.54 6.94
N GLY A 329 26.68 1.55 6.66
CA GLY A 329 26.39 2.53 5.60
C GLY A 329 26.23 1.90 4.21
N ASP A 330 26.90 0.77 3.93
CA ASP A 330 26.81 0.04 2.67
C ASP A 330 25.41 -0.50 2.42
N LEU A 331 24.78 -1.07 3.46
CA LEU A 331 23.41 -1.57 3.41
C LEU A 331 22.38 -0.44 3.27
N VAL A 332 22.61 0.70 3.93
CA VAL A 332 21.72 1.86 3.82
C VAL A 332 21.76 2.44 2.42
N PHE A 333 22.95 2.62 1.84
CA PHE A 333 23.09 3.15 0.49
C PHE A 333 22.50 2.22 -0.57
N ARG A 334 22.67 0.89 -0.44
CA ARG A 334 22.06 -0.08 -1.37
C ARG A 334 20.52 -0.09 -1.32
N ASN A 335 19.95 0.30 -0.18
CA ASN A 335 18.50 0.42 -0.02
C ASN A 335 17.96 1.79 -0.46
N MET A 336 18.81 2.79 -0.67
CA MET A 336 18.42 4.12 -1.15
C MET A 336 18.36 4.15 -2.69
N ASP A 337 17.26 4.67 -3.23
CA ASP A 337 17.01 4.73 -4.68
C ASP A 337 17.56 6.03 -5.29
N PHE A 338 18.89 6.20 -5.30
CA PHE A 338 19.56 7.26 -6.04
C PHE A 338 20.56 6.70 -7.05
N PRO A 339 20.75 7.35 -8.21
CA PRO A 339 21.71 6.90 -9.20
C PRO A 339 23.13 6.90 -8.62
N GLY A 340 23.76 5.72 -8.55
CA GLY A 340 25.08 5.51 -7.95
C GLY A 340 25.07 4.89 -6.55
N ALA A 341 23.89 4.59 -5.98
CA ALA A 341 23.72 3.89 -4.71
C ALA A 341 24.49 2.56 -4.64
N ASP A 342 24.39 1.73 -5.68
CA ASP A 342 25.10 0.45 -5.75
C ASP A 342 26.62 0.63 -5.77
N ILE A 343 27.13 1.65 -6.47
CA ILE A 343 28.58 1.93 -6.59
C ILE A 343 29.14 2.46 -5.26
N ILE A 344 28.36 3.25 -4.53
CA ILE A 344 28.74 3.75 -3.20
C ILE A 344 28.68 2.62 -2.17
N ALA A 345 27.65 1.76 -2.24
CA ALA A 345 27.55 0.57 -1.40
C ALA A 345 28.73 -0.38 -1.62
N ASP A 346 29.10 -0.65 -2.88
CA ASP A 346 30.24 -1.50 -3.23
C ASP A 346 31.58 -0.93 -2.72
N ARG A 347 31.77 0.39 -2.78
CA ARG A 347 32.97 1.06 -2.25
C ARG A 347 33.03 1.06 -0.73
N LEU A 348 31.89 1.20 -0.07
CA LEU A 348 31.82 1.22 1.40
C LEU A 348 31.93 -0.20 1.97
N ALA A 349 31.34 -1.20 1.31
CA ALA A 349 31.52 -2.62 1.60
C ALA A 349 32.97 -3.09 1.38
N ALA A 350 33.67 -2.56 0.36
CA ALA A 350 35.09 -2.83 0.17
C ALA A 350 36.00 -2.21 1.25
N THR A 351 35.53 -1.14 1.90
CA THR A 351 36.26 -0.42 2.96
C THR A 351 35.95 -0.99 4.36
N ASN A 352 34.84 -1.71 4.52
CA ASN A 352 34.40 -2.30 5.79
C ASN A 352 34.76 -3.80 5.89
N PRO A 353 35.63 -4.22 6.83
CA PRO A 353 36.02 -5.62 7.02
C PRO A 353 34.88 -6.59 7.40
N PHE A 354 33.74 -6.08 7.87
CA PHE A 354 32.59 -6.91 8.28
C PHE A 354 31.56 -7.17 7.17
N ALA A 355 31.60 -6.43 6.05
CA ALA A 355 30.68 -6.63 4.93
C ALA A 355 30.94 -7.95 4.17
N LYS A 356 32.14 -8.51 4.28
CA LYS A 356 32.54 -9.77 3.61
C LYS A 356 32.09 -11.05 4.31
N ILE A 357 31.38 -10.97 5.44
CA ILE A 357 30.93 -12.15 6.19
C ILE A 357 29.60 -12.69 5.63
N ASN A 358 28.89 -11.95 4.79
CA ASN A 358 27.55 -12.32 4.33
C ASN A 358 27.44 -12.74 2.87
N ASP A 359 28.55 -13.16 2.26
CA ASP A 359 28.50 -13.93 1.02
C ASP A 359 29.13 -15.29 1.29
N LYS A 360 28.35 -16.36 1.06
CA LYS A 360 28.76 -17.76 1.20
C LYS A 360 30.00 -18.02 0.35
N SER A 361 31.19 -17.91 0.95
CA SER A 361 32.43 -18.30 0.31
C SER A 361 33.40 -18.79 1.39
N ASP A 362 33.80 -20.04 1.27
CA ASP A 362 34.90 -20.63 2.04
C ASP A 362 36.15 -19.77 1.87
N VAL A 363 36.58 -19.07 2.93
CA VAL A 363 37.82 -18.29 2.92
C VAL A 363 38.91 -18.99 3.75
N PRO A 364 40.12 -19.21 3.20
CA PRO A 364 41.19 -19.99 3.84
C PRO A 364 41.76 -19.41 5.15
N PRO A 365 42.30 -20.26 6.06
CA PRO A 365 42.78 -19.90 7.40
C PRO A 365 43.88 -18.83 7.48
N GLN A 366 44.54 -18.50 6.37
CA GLN A 366 45.66 -17.54 6.34
C GLN A 366 45.22 -16.09 6.51
N VAL A 367 44.00 -15.73 6.10
CA VAL A 367 43.50 -14.35 6.21
C VAL A 367 43.07 -14.04 7.66
N GLN A 368 42.67 -15.06 8.41
CA GLN A 368 42.21 -14.94 9.79
C GLN A 368 43.34 -14.56 10.76
N MET A 369 44.57 -15.02 10.49
CA MET A 369 45.74 -14.69 11.30
C MET A 369 46.23 -13.26 11.08
N GLN A 370 46.10 -12.74 9.87
CA GLN A 370 46.48 -11.36 9.55
C GLN A 370 45.47 -10.34 10.11
N LEU A 371 44.18 -10.71 10.20
CA LEU A 371 43.19 -9.92 10.94
C LEU A 371 43.46 -9.89 12.45
N ALA A 372 43.84 -11.02 13.06
CA ALA A 372 44.15 -11.06 14.50
C ALA A 372 45.35 -10.17 14.86
N ALA A 373 46.39 -10.14 14.01
CA ALA A 373 47.55 -9.26 14.19
C ALA A 373 47.18 -7.77 14.06
N SER A 374 46.31 -7.43 13.10
CA SER A 374 45.83 -6.05 12.93
C SER A 374 44.92 -5.60 14.09
N GLN A 375 44.11 -6.51 14.64
CA GLN A 375 43.21 -6.24 15.77
C GLN A 375 43.97 -5.85 17.05
N GLN A 376 45.13 -6.48 17.31
CA GLN A 376 45.98 -6.13 18.45
C GLN A 376 46.59 -4.73 18.29
N GLN A 377 46.98 -4.35 17.07
CA GLN A 377 47.54 -3.02 16.81
C GLN A 377 46.49 -1.91 16.94
N ILE A 378 45.24 -2.17 16.53
CA ILE A 378 44.12 -1.24 16.70
C ILE A 378 43.74 -1.10 18.18
N GLN A 379 43.79 -2.18 18.97
CA GLN A 379 43.55 -2.09 20.42
C GLN A 379 44.60 -1.22 21.12
N GLN A 380 45.89 -1.37 20.79
CA GLN A 380 46.95 -0.52 21.34
C GLN A 380 46.77 0.96 20.98
N LEU A 381 46.46 1.26 19.71
CA LEU A 381 46.20 2.63 19.27
C LEU A 381 44.97 3.23 19.94
N THR A 382 43.90 2.45 20.13
CA THR A 382 42.68 2.88 20.81
C THR A 382 42.93 3.24 22.27
N GLN A 383 43.73 2.42 22.97
CA GLN A 383 44.11 2.68 24.36
C GLN A 383 44.96 3.96 24.50
N GLN A 384 45.84 4.21 23.53
CA GLN A 384 46.69 5.40 23.49
C GLN A 384 45.87 6.68 23.22
N LEU A 385 44.88 6.60 22.33
CA LEU A 385 43.94 7.69 22.06
C LEU A 385 43.06 8.02 23.27
N GLN A 386 42.59 6.99 23.98
CA GLN A 386 41.77 7.17 25.18
C GLN A 386 42.55 7.79 26.33
N GLN A 387 43.83 7.42 26.50
CA GLN A 387 44.74 8.08 27.45
C GLN A 387 45.01 9.53 27.07
N SER A 388 45.23 9.82 25.79
CA SER A 388 45.45 11.20 25.31
C SER A 388 44.20 12.08 25.50
N GLN A 389 43.00 11.54 25.27
CA GLN A 389 41.76 12.27 25.55
C GLN A 389 41.55 12.56 27.05
N GLN A 390 41.89 11.61 27.93
CA GLN A 390 41.81 11.85 29.38
C GLN A 390 42.81 12.91 29.84
N GLN A 391 44.03 12.93 29.28
CA GLN A 391 45.00 13.99 29.58
C GLN A 391 44.52 15.36 29.10
N LEU A 392 43.97 15.47 27.90
CA LEU A 392 43.42 16.74 27.38
C LEU A 392 42.21 17.22 28.18
N GLN A 393 41.36 16.32 28.68
CA GLN A 393 40.25 16.69 29.57
C GLN A 393 40.74 17.14 30.94
N ALA A 394 41.75 16.49 31.50
CA ALA A 394 42.37 16.88 32.77
C ALA A 394 43.07 18.24 32.67
N GLU A 395 43.78 18.52 31.57
CA GLU A 395 44.38 19.85 31.31
C GLU A 395 43.33 20.94 31.12
N LYS A 396 42.22 20.65 30.42
CA LYS A 396 41.12 21.61 30.30
C LYS A 396 40.49 21.91 31.66
N GLN A 397 40.25 20.90 32.50
CA GLN A 397 39.73 21.12 33.86
C GLN A 397 40.69 21.90 34.75
N SER A 398 42.00 21.66 34.67
CA SER A 398 42.98 22.40 35.48
C SER A 398 43.09 23.87 35.02
N GLN A 399 43.06 24.14 33.71
CA GLN A 399 42.99 25.50 33.20
C GLN A 399 41.68 26.20 33.60
N GLN A 400 40.54 25.51 33.53
CA GLN A 400 39.25 26.09 33.91
C GLN A 400 39.17 26.38 35.42
N ALA A 401 39.76 25.52 36.26
CA ALA A 401 39.90 25.76 37.69
C ALA A 401 40.81 26.96 37.99
N ASN A 402 41.92 27.13 37.27
CA ASN A 402 42.81 28.28 37.43
C ASN A 402 42.15 29.59 36.98
N ILE A 403 41.36 29.58 35.90
CA ILE A 403 40.58 30.75 35.45
C ILE A 403 39.49 31.09 36.47
N ALA A 404 38.81 30.10 37.04
CA ALA A 404 37.82 30.31 38.10
C ALA A 404 38.44 30.88 39.39
N ALA A 405 39.62 30.39 39.79
CA ALA A 405 40.35 30.91 40.94
C ALA A 405 40.82 32.37 40.73
N ALA A 406 41.32 32.69 39.53
CA ALA A 406 41.69 34.07 39.17
C ALA A 406 40.48 35.01 39.19
N ASN A 407 39.32 34.56 38.68
CA ASN A 407 38.08 35.35 38.72
C ASN A 407 37.55 35.53 40.16
N ALA A 408 37.68 34.53 41.03
CA ALA A 408 37.29 34.63 42.43
C ALA A 408 38.19 35.62 43.21
N GLN A 409 39.49 35.63 42.93
CA GLN A 409 40.41 36.62 43.50
C GLN A 409 40.10 38.04 43.01
N ALA A 410 39.83 38.22 41.72
CA ALA A 410 39.43 39.52 41.18
C ALA A 410 38.11 40.04 41.79
N GLN A 411 37.14 39.16 42.07
CA GLN A 411 35.91 39.53 42.77
C GLN A 411 36.15 39.87 44.24
N ALA A 412 37.04 39.16 44.93
CA ALA A 412 37.40 39.46 46.32
C ALA A 412 38.08 40.84 46.43
N ASP A 413 39.00 41.17 45.51
CA ASP A 413 39.66 42.47 45.48
C ASP A 413 38.67 43.62 45.20
N GLN A 414 37.71 43.44 44.28
CA GLN A 414 36.65 44.41 44.02
C GLN A 414 35.73 44.62 45.24
N ILE A 415 35.46 43.58 46.02
CA ILE A 415 34.66 43.67 47.25
C ILE A 415 35.43 44.41 48.35
N ILE A 416 36.73 44.13 48.52
CA ILE A 416 37.58 44.83 49.48
C ILE A 416 37.69 46.32 49.13
N GLU A 417 37.84 46.65 47.84
CA GLU A 417 37.89 48.04 47.38
C GLU A 417 36.56 48.78 47.62
N ARG A 418 35.42 48.11 47.39
CA ARG A 418 34.09 48.67 47.71
C ARG A 418 33.87 48.87 49.21
N ILE A 419 34.36 47.97 50.06
CA ILE A 419 34.28 48.12 51.52
C ILE A 419 35.18 49.28 51.99
N ARG A 420 36.36 49.46 51.38
CA ARG A 420 37.27 50.56 51.71
C ARG A 420 36.70 51.93 51.34
N ILE A 421 36.02 52.03 50.19
CA ILE A 421 35.33 53.26 49.76
C ILE A 421 34.13 53.56 50.66
N ALA A 422 33.43 52.54 51.16
CA ALA A 422 32.31 52.70 52.08
C ALA A 422 32.71 53.04 53.54
N GLN A 423 33.98 52.88 53.92
CA GLN A 423 34.50 53.27 55.24
C GLN A 423 35.17 54.65 55.26
N GLN A 424 35.31 55.32 54.11
CA GLN A 424 35.86 56.68 53.99
C GLN A 424 34.82 57.77 53.70
N LEU A 425 33.54 57.41 53.69
CA LEU A 425 32.37 58.31 53.72
C LEU A 425 31.67 58.16 55.08
#